data_AF-A0A925D031-F1
#
_entry.id   AF-A0A925D031-F1
#
_cell.length_a   1.000
_cell.length_b   1.000
_cell.length_c   1.000
_cell.angle_alpha   90.00
_cell.angle_beta   90.00
_cell.angle_gamma   90.00
#
_symmetry.space_group_name_H-M   'P 1'
#
loop_
_entity.id
_entity.type
_entity.pdbx_description
1 polymer ?
#
loop_
_entity_poly.entity_id
_entity_poly.type
_entity_poly.pdbx_seq_one_letter_code
_entity_poly.pdbx_strand_id
1 'polypeptide(L)'
;MKKLFSPDQRTSFKPYLIEFFMILLAITAGFFVENFREAQAEKAEAKQYMNSLLHDLKLDRQILEFNRGLGDIVLSSTDSLVAELGRRPLKGREQKLYHYFMLSNNFYAEYFNKTMTQLEASGKFRIIQKSAGGRCVGRL
;
A
#
# COMPACT_ATOMS: atom_id res chain seq x y z
N MET A 1 23.51 -54.11 35.11
CA MET A 1 24.60 -53.12 35.27
C MET A 1 25.25 -52.87 33.91
N LYS A 2 24.82 -51.83 33.19
CA LYS A 2 25.46 -51.42 31.93
C LYS A 2 26.68 -50.56 32.28
N LYS A 3 27.82 -50.91 31.68
CA LYS A 3 29.13 -50.30 31.95
C LYS A 3 29.07 -48.79 31.74
N LEU A 4 29.43 -48.08 32.80
CA LEU A 4 29.64 -46.64 32.85
C LEU A 4 30.84 -46.30 31.95
N PHE A 5 30.63 -45.30 31.11
CA PHE A 5 31.58 -44.55 30.31
C PHE A 5 33.05 -44.68 30.79
N SER A 6 33.91 -45.27 29.98
CA SER A 6 35.37 -45.31 30.21
C SER A 6 36.01 -44.14 29.44
N PRO A 7 36.72 -43.20 30.09
CA PRO A 7 37.39 -42.12 29.39
C PRO A 7 38.80 -42.61 28.98
N ASP A 8 39.00 -42.90 27.69
CA ASP A 8 40.35 -42.97 27.13
C ASP A 8 40.79 -41.55 26.76
N GLN A 9 41.64 -40.99 27.61
CA GLN A 9 41.98 -39.57 27.65
C GLN A 9 43.27 -39.31 26.85
N ARG A 10 43.18 -39.27 25.52
CA ARG A 10 44.06 -38.41 24.71
C ARG A 10 43.30 -37.13 24.43
N THR A 11 43.69 -36.04 25.09
CA THR A 11 43.06 -34.71 25.02
C THR A 11 43.22 -34.09 23.63
N SER A 12 42.44 -34.56 22.67
CA SER A 12 42.26 -33.88 21.41
C SER A 12 41.26 -32.76 21.65
N PHE A 13 41.71 -31.51 21.59
CA PHE A 13 40.85 -30.32 21.65
C PHE A 13 39.88 -30.24 20.45
N LYS A 14 40.16 -30.98 19.37
CA LYS A 14 39.41 -31.00 18.11
C LYS A 14 37.93 -31.40 18.26
N PRO A 15 37.54 -32.51 18.92
CA PRO A 15 36.13 -32.89 19.09
C PRO A 15 35.27 -31.82 19.77
N TYR A 16 35.75 -31.20 20.86
CA TYR A 16 35.01 -30.14 21.55
C TYR A 16 34.82 -28.88 20.69
N LEU A 17 35.82 -28.54 19.89
CA LEU A 17 35.71 -27.43 18.92
C LEU A 17 34.64 -27.73 17.85
N ILE A 18 34.58 -28.98 17.37
CA ILE A 18 33.57 -29.41 16.38
C ILE A 18 32.17 -29.41 16.99
N GLU A 19 31.99 -29.88 18.22
CA GLU A 19 30.70 -29.79 18.94
C GLU A 19 30.25 -28.33 19.12
N PHE A 20 31.17 -27.43 19.48
CA PHE A 20 30.89 -26.00 19.57
C PHE A 20 30.40 -25.45 18.23
N PHE A 21 31.12 -25.74 17.13
CA PHE A 21 30.70 -25.29 15.80
C PHE A 21 29.38 -25.92 15.35
N MET A 22 29.10 -27.18 15.71
CA MET A 22 27.84 -27.83 15.37
C MET A 22 26.64 -27.10 15.99
N ILE A 23 26.73 -26.74 17.28
CA ILE A 23 25.68 -26.01 17.99
C ILE A 23 25.60 -24.56 17.49
N LEU A 24 26.74 -23.89 17.33
CA LEU A 24 26.81 -22.52 16.82
C LEU A 24 26.18 -22.41 15.42
N LEU A 25 26.49 -23.34 14.52
CA LEU A 25 26.00 -23.35 13.16
C LEU A 25 24.50 -23.69 13.13
N ALA A 26 24.04 -24.63 13.96
CA ALA A 26 22.61 -24.92 14.08
C ALA A 26 21.78 -23.69 14.48
N ILE A 27 22.25 -22.94 15.48
CA ILE A 27 21.59 -21.73 15.95
C ILE A 27 21.66 -20.62 14.88
N THR A 28 22.86 -20.40 14.33
CA THR A 28 23.11 -19.35 13.32
C THR A 28 22.30 -19.61 12.05
N ALA A 29 22.23 -20.85 11.58
CA ALA A 29 21.43 -21.25 10.43
C ALA A 29 19.94 -21.02 10.65
N GLY A 30 19.43 -21.24 11.87
CA GLY A 30 18.05 -20.91 12.23
C GLY A 30 17.74 -19.42 11.99
N PHE A 31 18.61 -18.52 12.44
CA PHE A 31 18.46 -17.08 12.19
C PHE A 31 18.56 -16.71 10.70
N PHE A 32 19.46 -17.34 9.95
CA PHE A 32 19.59 -17.10 8.51
C PHE A 32 18.36 -17.54 7.72
N VAL A 33 17.82 -18.72 8.02
CA VAL A 33 16.62 -19.25 7.37
C VAL A 33 15.43 -18.36 7.67
N GLU A 34 15.27 -17.92 8.92
CA GLU A 34 14.17 -17.04 9.30
C GLU A 34 14.26 -15.68 8.60
N ASN A 35 15.44 -15.06 8.57
CA ASN A 35 15.65 -13.81 7.83
C ASN A 35 15.40 -13.97 6.32
N PHE A 36 15.81 -15.08 5.72
CA PHE A 36 15.54 -15.36 4.31
C PHE A 36 14.05 -15.55 4.03
N ARG A 37 13.35 -16.30 4.89
CA ARG A 37 11.89 -16.53 4.81
C ARG A 37 11.13 -15.21 4.90
N GLU A 38 11.49 -14.37 5.87
CA GLU A 38 10.88 -13.05 6.07
C GLU A 38 11.12 -12.14 4.86
N ALA A 39 12.35 -12.09 4.33
CA ALA A 39 12.66 -11.29 3.15
C ALA A 39 11.86 -11.71 1.90
N GLN A 40 11.57 -13.01 1.73
CA GLN A 40 10.74 -13.50 0.64
C GLN A 40 9.26 -13.18 0.84
N ALA A 41 8.77 -13.31 2.08
CA ALA A 41 7.41 -12.91 2.44
C ALA A 41 7.18 -11.40 2.23
N GLU A 42 8.12 -10.54 2.68
CA GLU A 42 8.08 -9.08 2.47
C GLU A 42 7.95 -8.72 0.98
N LYS A 43 8.69 -9.40 0.10
CA LYS A 43 8.62 -9.15 -1.36
C LYS A 43 7.28 -9.54 -1.96
N ALA A 44 6.75 -10.70 -1.56
CA ALA A 44 5.44 -11.17 -2.02
C ALA A 44 4.34 -10.19 -1.59
N GLU A 45 4.39 -9.77 -0.34
CA GLU A 45 3.47 -8.80 0.23
C GLU A 45 3.57 -7.42 -0.44
N ALA A 46 4.78 -6.90 -0.66
CA ALA A 46 4.97 -5.63 -1.37
C ALA A 46 4.36 -5.68 -2.79
N LYS A 47 4.46 -6.81 -3.49
CA LYS A 47 3.84 -7.01 -4.80
C LYS A 47 2.31 -6.99 -4.70
N GLN A 48 1.75 -7.61 -3.67
CA GLN A 48 0.30 -7.61 -3.44
C GLN A 48 -0.22 -6.19 -3.20
N TYR A 49 0.43 -5.42 -2.32
CA TYR A 49 0.06 -4.01 -2.08
C TYR A 49 0.14 -3.16 -3.36
N MET A 50 1.20 -3.32 -4.16
CA MET A 50 1.32 -2.60 -5.42
C MET A 50 0.21 -2.95 -6.41
N ASN A 51 -0.20 -4.22 -6.47
CA ASN A 51 -1.33 -4.64 -7.32
C ASN A 51 -2.66 -4.05 -6.83
N SER A 52 -2.89 -4.02 -5.51
CA SER A 52 -4.09 -3.41 -4.93
C SER A 52 -4.12 -1.89 -5.16
N LEU A 53 -2.99 -1.19 -4.99
CA LEU A 53 -2.87 0.23 -5.33
C LEU A 53 -3.17 0.49 -6.81
N LEU A 54 -2.64 -0.35 -7.70
CA LEU A 54 -2.92 -0.23 -9.13
C LEU A 54 -4.40 -0.45 -9.44
N HIS A 55 -5.06 -1.35 -8.71
CA HIS A 55 -6.50 -1.58 -8.84
C HIS A 55 -7.31 -0.37 -8.36
N ASP A 56 -6.98 0.20 -7.20
CA ASP A 56 -7.62 1.41 -6.67
C ASP A 56 -7.49 2.58 -7.67
N LEU A 57 -6.30 2.79 -8.25
CA LEU A 57 -6.09 3.81 -9.29
C LEU A 57 -6.91 3.58 -10.56
N LYS A 58 -7.17 2.33 -10.95
CA LYS A 58 -8.02 2.03 -12.10
C LYS A 58 -9.47 2.41 -11.81
N LEU A 59 -9.95 2.17 -10.60
CA LEU A 59 -11.29 2.57 -10.18
C LEU A 59 -11.41 4.09 -10.08
N ASP A 60 -10.40 4.76 -9.50
CA ASP A 60 -10.34 6.23 -9.47
C ASP A 60 -10.40 6.82 -10.88
N ARG A 61 -9.66 6.24 -11.83
CA ARG A 61 -9.74 6.65 -13.24
C ARG A 61 -11.16 6.52 -13.79
N GLN A 62 -11.85 5.40 -13.54
CA GLN A 62 -13.22 5.21 -14.04
C GLN A 62 -14.18 6.25 -13.45
N ILE A 63 -14.07 6.54 -12.16
CA ILE A 63 -14.86 7.59 -11.50
C ILE A 63 -14.55 8.96 -12.10
N LEU A 64 -13.27 9.29 -12.33
CA LEU A 64 -12.88 10.56 -12.93
C LEU A 64 -13.41 10.73 -14.35
N GLU A 65 -13.34 9.69 -15.19
CA GLU A 65 -13.87 9.74 -16.56
C GLU A 65 -15.41 9.88 -16.55
N PHE A 66 -16.10 9.18 -15.64
CA PHE A 66 -17.55 9.33 -15.45
C PHE A 66 -17.91 10.75 -15.00
N ASN A 67 -17.21 11.28 -13.99
CA ASN A 67 -17.41 12.62 -13.47
C ASN A 67 -17.08 13.70 -14.50
N ARG A 68 -16.10 13.47 -15.38
CA ARG A 68 -15.80 14.37 -16.49
C ARG A 68 -16.99 14.51 -17.43
N GLY A 69 -17.58 13.38 -17.85
CA GLY A 69 -18.77 13.40 -18.71
C GLY A 69 -19.96 14.10 -18.07
N LEU A 70 -20.21 13.85 -16.78
CA LEU A 70 -21.23 14.61 -16.02
C LEU A 70 -20.88 16.08 -15.89
N GLY A 71 -19.62 16.41 -15.66
CA GLY A 71 -19.12 17.78 -15.55
C GLY A 71 -19.41 18.60 -16.80
N ASP A 72 -19.21 18.04 -17.99
CA ASP A 72 -19.51 18.73 -19.26
C ASP A 72 -21.01 19.05 -19.40
N ILE A 73 -21.88 18.12 -18.97
CA ILE A 73 -23.34 18.31 -18.97
C ILE A 73 -23.75 19.37 -17.95
N VAL A 74 -23.21 19.30 -16.73
CA VAL A 74 -23.51 20.26 -15.65
C VAL A 74 -23.00 21.65 -16.04
N LEU A 75 -21.80 21.75 -16.62
CA LEU A 75 -21.21 23.02 -17.06
C LEU A 75 -22.09 23.67 -18.13
N SER A 76 -22.43 22.95 -19.20
CA SER A 76 -23.30 23.48 -20.27
C SER A 76 -24.71 23.85 -19.79
N SER A 77 -25.26 23.07 -18.86
CA SER A 77 -26.56 23.36 -18.24
C SER A 77 -26.49 24.60 -17.34
N THR A 78 -25.40 24.75 -16.59
CA THR A 78 -25.16 25.89 -15.70
C THR A 78 -24.92 27.17 -16.49
N ASP A 79 -24.15 27.12 -17.58
CA ASP A 79 -23.94 28.25 -18.48
C ASP A 79 -25.27 28.74 -19.07
N SER A 80 -26.11 27.81 -19.54
CA SER A 80 -27.44 28.12 -20.05
C SER A 80 -28.35 28.72 -18.98
N LEU A 81 -28.32 28.16 -17.76
CA LEU A 81 -29.10 28.64 -16.62
C LEU A 81 -28.67 30.06 -16.21
N VAL A 82 -27.37 30.32 -16.08
CA VAL A 82 -26.83 31.64 -15.73
C VAL A 82 -27.17 32.67 -16.80
N ALA A 83 -27.07 32.30 -18.09
CA ALA A 83 -27.46 33.18 -19.19
C ALA A 83 -28.94 33.56 -19.13
N GLU A 84 -29.83 32.63 -18.77
CA GLU A 84 -31.26 32.90 -18.62
C GLU A 84 -31.56 33.75 -17.37
N LEU A 85 -30.93 33.43 -16.24
CA LEU A 85 -31.06 34.19 -14.99
C LEU A 85 -30.51 35.62 -15.14
N GLY A 86 -29.51 35.85 -15.98
CA GLY A 86 -28.98 37.17 -16.28
C GLY A 86 -29.97 38.09 -17.02
N ARG A 87 -31.00 37.52 -17.67
CA ARG A 87 -32.02 38.29 -18.41
C ARG A 87 -33.05 38.96 -17.50
N ARG A 88 -33.19 38.53 -16.24
CA ARG A 88 -34.17 39.07 -15.28
C ARG A 88 -33.57 39.18 -13.87
N PRO A 89 -33.65 40.33 -13.19
CA PRO A 89 -33.15 40.45 -11.83
C PRO A 89 -33.98 39.56 -10.88
N LEU A 90 -33.36 38.52 -10.32
CA LEU A 90 -33.99 37.68 -9.29
C LEU A 90 -34.21 38.50 -8.02
N LYS A 91 -35.48 38.64 -7.59
CA LYS A 91 -35.84 39.30 -6.32
C LYS A 91 -36.65 38.33 -5.45
N GLY A 92 -36.26 38.20 -4.18
CA GLY A 92 -37.04 37.44 -3.18
C GLY A 92 -36.74 35.94 -3.16
N ARG A 93 -37.75 35.09 -3.37
CA ARG A 93 -37.66 33.62 -3.19
C ARG A 93 -36.79 32.91 -4.25
N GLU A 94 -36.77 33.42 -5.47
CA GLU A 94 -36.02 32.81 -6.59
C GLU A 94 -34.51 32.86 -6.37
N GLN A 95 -34.01 33.96 -5.81
CA GLN A 95 -32.60 34.10 -5.43
C GLN A 95 -32.19 33.09 -4.36
N LYS A 96 -33.06 32.84 -3.38
CA LYS A 96 -32.82 31.82 -2.35
C LYS A 96 -32.83 30.41 -2.95
N LEU A 97 -33.74 30.14 -3.89
CA LEU A 97 -33.83 28.85 -4.56
C LEU A 97 -32.55 28.56 -5.37
N TYR A 98 -32.06 29.54 -6.12
CA TYR A 98 -30.77 29.44 -6.82
C TYR A 98 -29.59 29.23 -5.85
N HIS A 99 -29.56 29.98 -4.74
CA HIS A 99 -28.52 29.81 -3.72
C HIS A 99 -28.50 28.39 -3.13
N TYR A 100 -29.66 27.82 -2.79
CA TYR A 100 -29.75 26.45 -2.29
C TYR A 100 -29.41 25.42 -3.36
N PHE A 101 -29.79 25.65 -4.61
CA PHE A 101 -29.40 24.79 -5.74
C PHE A 101 -27.88 24.76 -5.94
N MET A 102 -27.20 25.90 -5.83
CA MET A 102 -25.74 25.96 -5.91
C MET A 102 -25.07 25.23 -4.75
N LEU A 103 -25.60 25.37 -3.53
CA LEU A 103 -25.09 24.65 -2.36
C LEU A 103 -25.33 23.14 -2.45
N SER A 104 -26.45 22.69 -3.02
CA SER A 104 -26.74 21.26 -3.19
C SER A 104 -25.94 20.60 -4.31
N ASN A 105 -25.47 21.37 -5.30
CA ASN A 105 -24.65 20.86 -6.42
C ASN A 105 -23.15 20.81 -6.11
N ASN A 106 -22.75 20.79 -4.84
CA ASN A 106 -21.34 20.61 -4.48
C ASN A 106 -20.88 19.20 -4.87
N PHE A 107 -19.95 19.15 -5.83
CA PHE A 107 -19.39 17.90 -6.32
C PHE A 107 -18.30 17.42 -5.36
N TYR A 108 -18.61 16.37 -4.59
CA TYR A 108 -17.62 15.67 -3.78
C TYR A 108 -17.10 14.46 -4.56
N ALA A 109 -15.82 14.49 -4.94
CA ALA A 109 -15.15 13.31 -5.47
C ALA A 109 -14.53 12.52 -4.30
N GLU A 110 -15.07 11.34 -4.02
CA GLU A 110 -14.39 10.36 -3.18
C GLU A 110 -13.36 9.58 -4.00
N TYR A 111 -12.22 9.30 -3.38
CA TYR A 111 -11.12 8.53 -3.97
C TYR A 111 -10.93 7.20 -3.22
N PHE A 112 -10.51 6.16 -3.93
CA PHE A 112 -10.21 4.87 -3.33
C PHE A 112 -8.89 4.92 -2.56
N ASN A 113 -8.98 5.06 -1.24
CA ASN A 113 -7.82 5.12 -0.34
C ASN A 113 -7.60 3.83 0.47
N LYS A 114 -8.39 2.77 0.25
CA LYS A 114 -8.40 1.55 1.09
C LYS A 114 -7.01 0.92 1.21
N THR A 115 -6.30 0.76 0.09
CA THR A 115 -4.96 0.19 0.12
C THR A 115 -3.96 1.10 0.82
N MET A 116 -4.09 2.43 0.65
CA MET A 116 -3.23 3.41 1.33
C MET A 116 -3.44 3.36 2.85
N THR A 117 -4.69 3.36 3.32
CA THR A 117 -5.02 3.27 4.75
C THR A 117 -4.54 1.96 5.37
N GLN A 118 -4.65 0.84 4.65
CA GLN A 118 -4.10 -0.45 5.11
C GLN A 118 -2.58 -0.45 5.19
N LEU A 119 -1.92 0.18 4.22
CA LEU A 119 -0.46 0.29 4.17
C LEU A 119 0.08 1.17 5.30
N GLU A 120 -0.63 2.26 5.60
CA GLU A 120 -0.33 3.15 6.73
C GLU A 120 -0.55 2.46 8.07
N ALA A 121 -1.72 1.85 8.28
CA ALA A 121 -2.04 1.14 9.51
C ALA A 121 -1.09 -0.04 9.80
N SER A 122 -0.53 -0.66 8.75
CA SER A 122 0.42 -1.78 8.88
C SER A 122 1.89 -1.35 9.01
N GLY A 123 2.21 -0.06 8.82
CA GLY A 123 3.61 0.44 8.86
C GLY A 123 4.48 -0.09 7.71
N LYS A 124 3.87 -0.56 6.62
CA LYS A 124 4.55 -1.31 5.55
C LYS A 124 5.09 -0.43 4.41
N PHE A 125 5.17 0.88 4.58
CA PHE A 125 5.82 1.76 3.60
C PHE A 125 7.28 1.36 3.31
N ARG A 126 8.00 0.86 4.32
CA ARG A 126 9.39 0.40 4.20
C ARG A 126 9.57 -0.71 3.15
N ILE A 127 8.63 -1.66 3.06
CA ILE A 127 8.77 -2.81 2.16
C ILE A 127 8.59 -2.42 0.69
N ILE A 128 7.79 -1.39 0.40
CA ILE A 128 7.59 -0.87 -0.95
C ILE A 128 8.84 -0.12 -1.42
N GLN A 129 9.45 0.72 -0.57
CA GLN A 129 10.67 1.46 -0.92
C GLN A 129 11.84 0.53 -1.24
N LYS A 130 12.02 -0.54 -0.45
CA LYS A 130 13.05 -1.57 -0.65
C LYS A 130 12.85 -2.33 -1.98
N SER A 131 11.60 -2.64 -2.34
CA SER A 131 11.24 -3.31 -3.59
C SER A 131 11.43 -2.42 -4.83
N ALA A 132 11.19 -1.11 -4.71
CA ALA A 132 11.41 -0.15 -5.78
C ALA A 132 12.91 0.09 -6.04
N GLY A 133 13.71 0.29 -4.98
CA GLY A 133 15.15 0.53 -5.09
C GLY A 133 15.92 -0.63 -5.74
N GLY A 134 15.54 -1.88 -5.47
CA GLY A 134 16.20 -3.06 -6.04
C GLY A 134 16.00 -3.25 -7.55
N ARG A 135 14.95 -2.67 -8.16
CA ARG A 135 14.71 -2.74 -9.61
C ARG A 135 15.33 -1.58 -10.39
N CYS A 136 15.55 -0.43 -9.76
CA CYS A 136 16.18 0.73 -10.41
C CYS A 136 17.70 0.59 -10.55
N VAL A 137 18.37 -0.20 -9.70
CA VAL A 137 19.83 -0.38 -9.74
C VAL A 137 20.27 -1.44 -10.78
N GLY A 138 19.36 -2.31 -11.25
CA GLY A 138 19.69 -3.36 -12.23
C GLY A 138 19.48 -2.98 -13.70
N ARG A 139 19.25 -1.69 -14.01
CA ARG A 139 18.91 -1.24 -15.37
C ARG A 139 19.60 0.07 -15.79
N LEU A 140 20.73 0.39 -15.16
CA LEU A 140 21.66 1.43 -15.59
C LEU A 140 22.97 0.80 -16.02
#